data_AF-A0A2N0MTH0-F1
#
_entry.id   AF-A0A2N0MTH0-F1
#
_cell.length_a   1.000
_cell.length_b   1.000
_cell.length_c   1.000
_cell.angle_alpha   90.00
_cell.angle_beta   90.00
_cell.angle_gamma   90.00
#
_symmetry.space_group_name_H-M   'P 1'
#
loop_
_entity.id
_entity.type
_entity.pdbx_description
1 polymer ?
#
loop_
_entity_poly.entity_id
_entity_poly.type
_entity_poly.pdbx_seq_one_letter_code
_entity_poly.pdbx_strand_id
1 'polypeptide(L)' 'MALGPDHPTIAIRLNNLGRLLGELGDLKGARDYLERAVDIASKSLGEEHPNTVLIRRNLESLPK' A
#
# COMPACT_ATOMS: atom_id res chain seq x y z
N MET A 1 8.02 -3.81 -21.99
CA MET A 1 8.55 -3.27 -20.72
C MET A 1 7.79 -3.93 -19.59
N ALA A 2 8.41 -4.87 -18.88
CA ALA A 2 7.86 -5.35 -17.62
C ALA A 2 8.00 -4.21 -16.61
N LEU A 3 6.94 -3.92 -15.86
CA LEU A 3 7.00 -2.98 -14.75
C LEU A 3 7.94 -3.58 -13.70
N GLY A 4 9.05 -2.90 -13.41
CA GLY A 4 10.00 -3.35 -12.39
C GLY A 4 9.33 -3.49 -11.00
N PRO A 5 9.95 -4.20 -10.05
CA PRO A 5 9.38 -4.45 -8.73
C PRO A 5 9.05 -3.16 -7.94
N ASP A 6 9.71 -2.05 -8.29
CA ASP A 6 9.51 -0.72 -7.73
C ASP A 6 8.64 0.17 -8.64
N HIS A 7 7.76 -0.41 -9.46
CA HIS A 7 6.85 0.41 -10.24
C HIS A 7 5.70 0.92 -9.36
N PRO A 8 5.33 2.21 -9.40
CA PRO A 8 4.29 2.77 -8.54
C PRO A 8 2.91 2.11 -8.68
N THR A 9 2.63 1.48 -9.83
CA THR A 9 1.40 0.70 -10.01
C THR A 9 1.34 -0.56 -9.14
N ILE A 10 2.49 -1.12 -8.74
CA ILE A 10 2.54 -2.24 -7.79
C ILE A 10 2.07 -1.75 -6.42
N ALA A 11 2.53 -0.58 -5.96
CA ALA A 11 2.06 0.01 -4.70
C ALA A 11 0.53 0.21 -4.70
N ILE A 12 -0.04 0.72 -5.81
CA ILE A 12 -1.49 0.91 -5.93
C ILE A 12 -2.24 -0.43 -5.86
N ARG A 13 -1.73 -1.48 -6.51
CA ARG A 13 -2.36 -2.82 -6.47
C ARG A 13 -2.31 -3.43 -5.07
N LEU A 14 -1.16 -3.34 -4.40
CA LEU A 14 -1.00 -3.85 -3.03
C LEU A 14 -1.89 -3.07 -2.04
N ASN A 15 -2.01 -1.75 -2.21
CA ASN A 15 -2.95 -0.95 -1.43
C ASN A 15 -4.40 -1.43 -1.56
N ASN A 16 -4.83 -1.72 -2.78
CA ASN A 16 -6.20 -2.20 -3.01
C ASN A 16 -6.42 -3.58 -2.38
N LEU A 17 -5.42 -4.46 -2.46
CA LEU A 17 -5.49 -5.78 -1.83
C LEU A 17 -5.53 -5.67 -0.30
N GLY A 18 -4.69 -4.80 0.28
CA GLY A 18 -4.68 -4.55 1.71
C GLY A 18 -6.02 -4.02 2.22
N ARG A 19 -6.63 -3.07 1.50
CA ARG A 19 -7.99 -2.59 1.82
C ARG A 19 -9.03 -3.70 1.77
N LEU A 20 -9.03 -4.51 0.71
CA LEU A 20 -9.97 -5.63 0.56
C LEU A 20 -9.84 -6.64 1.71
N LEU A 21 -8.62 -6.97 2.12
CA LEU A 21 -8.39 -7.88 3.24
C LEU A 21 -8.88 -7.30 4.57
N GLY A 22 -8.71 -5.99 4.78
CA GLY A 22 -9.26 -5.30 5.95
C GLY A 22 -10.78 -5.37 5.99
N GLU A 23 -11.44 -5.17 4.84
CA GLU A 23 -12.89 -5.32 4.69
C GLU A 23 -13.37 -6.76 4.93
N LEU A 24 -12.53 -7.76 4.63
CA LEU A 24 -12.78 -9.19 4.89
C LEU A 24 -12.40 -9.63 6.33
N GLY A 25 -11.85 -8.73 7.14
CA GLY A 25 -11.42 -8.99 8.52
C GLY A 25 -10.02 -9.61 8.67
N ASP A 26 -9.29 -9.84 7.58
CA ASP A 26 -7.88 -10.24 7.63
C ASP A 26 -6.99 -9.01 7.83
N LEU A 27 -6.97 -8.52 9.06
CA LEU A 27 -6.21 -7.32 9.45
C LEU A 27 -4.69 -7.52 9.29
N LYS A 28 -4.21 -8.74 9.51
CA LYS A 28 -2.79 -9.05 9.38
C LYS A 28 -2.36 -8.99 7.92
N GLY A 29 -3.09 -9.69 7.04
CA GLY A 29 -2.85 -9.61 5.60
C GLY A 29 -2.98 -8.17 5.09
N ALA A 30 -4.01 -7.45 5.53
CA ALA A 30 -4.21 -6.04 5.18
C ALA A 30 -2.98 -5.18 5.50
N ARG A 31 -2.44 -5.34 6.72
CA ARG A 31 -1.26 -4.63 7.19
C ARG A 31 -0.02 -4.97 6.36
N ASP A 32 0.26 -6.25 6.14
CA ASP A 32 1.44 -6.71 5.39
C ASP A 32 1.47 -6.11 3.97
N TYR A 33 0.31 -6.08 3.29
CA TYR A 33 0.21 -5.51 1.95
C TYR A 33 0.32 -3.98 1.95
N LEU A 34 -0.27 -3.30 2.93
CA LEU A 34 -0.21 -1.83 3.03
C LEU A 34 1.21 -1.35 3.38
N GLU A 35 1.92 -2.02 4.28
CA GLU A 35 3.33 -1.70 4.60
C GLU A 35 4.23 -1.84 3.37
N ARG A 36 4.07 -2.92 2.61
CA ARG A 36 4.82 -3.11 1.35
C ARG A 36 4.44 -2.08 0.28
N ALA A 37 3.18 -1.68 0.23
CA ALA A 37 2.72 -0.62 -0.66
C ALA A 37 3.34 0.74 -0.31
N VAL A 38 3.47 1.06 0.98
CA VAL A 38 4.15 2.28 1.45
C VAL A 38 5.61 2.27 1.04
N ASP A 39 6.34 1.18 1.26
CA ASP A 39 7.77 1.09 0.91
C ASP A 39 8.02 1.34 -0.59
N ILE A 40 7.24 0.69 -1.45
CA ILE A 40 7.34 0.89 -2.91
C ILE A 40 6.95 2.32 -3.29
N ALA A 41 5.84 2.84 -2.78
CA ALA A 41 5.37 4.19 -3.11
C ALA A 41 6.39 5.27 -2.68
N SER A 42 6.95 5.15 -1.48
CA SER A 42 7.98 6.06 -0.96
C SER A 42 9.23 6.05 -1.85
N LYS A 43 9.72 4.86 -2.25
CA LYS A 43 10.91 4.73 -3.12
C LYS A 43 10.67 5.25 -4.53
N SER A 44 9.47 5.08 -5.07
CA SER A 44 9.17 5.34 -6.48
C SER A 44 8.65 6.75 -6.74
N LEU A 45 7.89 7.30 -5.80
CA LEU A 45 7.16 8.55 -5.94
C LEU A 45 7.61 9.62 -4.93
N GLY A 46 8.28 9.23 -3.86
CA GLY A 46 8.62 10.10 -2.73
C GLY A 46 7.59 10.06 -1.59
N GLU A 47 8.02 10.48 -0.40
CA GLU A 47 7.22 10.37 0.83
C GLU A 47 6.00 11.30 0.89
N GLU A 48 6.08 12.45 0.23
CA GLU A 48 5.02 13.47 0.17
C GLU A 48 4.08 13.30 -1.03
N HIS A 49 4.35 12.34 -1.92
CA HIS A 49 3.50 12.12 -3.08
C HIS A 49 2.09 11.71 -2.64
N PRO A 50 1.01 12.23 -3.27
CA PRO A 50 -0.38 11.96 -2.87
C PRO A 50 -0.71 10.48 -2.70
N ASN A 51 -0.22 9.62 -3.59
CA ASN A 51 -0.40 8.17 -3.48
C ASN A 51 0.30 7.59 -2.25
N THR A 52 1.53 8.01 -1.93
CA THR A 52 2.25 7.52 -0.75
C THR A 52 1.52 7.91 0.54
N VAL A 53 1.04 9.15 0.61
CA VAL A 53 0.24 9.66 1.73
C VAL A 53 -1.08 8.89 1.86
N LEU A 54 -1.77 8.64 0.75
CA LEU A 54 -3.03 7.89 0.74
C LEU A 54 -2.85 6.46 1.28
N ILE A 55 -1.81 5.76 0.83
CA ILE A 55 -1.55 4.37 1.24
C ILE A 55 -1.22 4.34 2.75
N ARG A 56 -0.41 5.29 3.23
CA ARG A 56 -0.09 5.41 4.66
C ARG A 56 -1.34 5.65 5.52
N ARG A 57 -2.24 6.52 5.06
CA ARG A 57 -3.53 6.75 5.72
C ARG A 57 -4.37 5.47 5.79
N ASN A 58 -4.37 4.65 4.74
CA ASN A 58 -5.10 3.38 4.74
C ASN A 58 -4.49 2.40 5.77
N LEU A 59 -3.16 2.36 5.89
CA LEU A 59 -2.47 1.57 6.92
C LEU A 59 -2.86 2.02 8.33
N GLU A 60 -2.86 3.33 8.58
CA GLU A 60 -3.22 3.93 9.88
C GLU A 60 -4.70 3.73 10.24
N SER A 61 -5.56 3.52 9.23
CA SER A 61 -6.99 3.28 9.44
C SER A 61 -7.32 1.86 9.88
N LEU A 62 -6.37 0.93 9.81
CA LEU A 62 -6.59 -0.43 10.28
C LEU A 62 -6.77 -0.44 11.81
N PRO A 63 -7.74 -1.20 12.33
CA PRO A 63 -7.87 -1.41 13.76
C PRO A 63 -6.62 -2.10 14.35
N LYS A 64 -6.29 -1.75 15.60
CA LYS A 64 -5.15 -2.31 16.35
C LYS A 64 -5.37 -3.76 16.74
#